data_AF-A0A453PJJ2-F1
#
_entry.id   AF-A0A453PJJ2-F1
#
_cell.length_a   1.000
_cell.length_b   1.000
_cell.length_c   1.000
_cell.angle_alpha   90.00
_cell.angle_beta   90.00
_cell.angle_gamma   90.00
#
_symmetry.space_group_name_H-M   'P 1'
#
loop_
_entity.id
_entity.type
_entity.pdbx_description
1 polymer ?
#
loop_
_entity_poly.entity_id
_entity_poly.type
_entity_poly.pdbx_seq_one_letter_code
_entity_poly.pdbx_strand_id
1 'polypeptide(L)'
;MRMNTLLRSLQTLKELERPVILSISPGTEVTPALAENITQHVDMYRITGDDWDSWKDVRPHFDVARSFADANKITGLRGRSWPDLDMLPFGRLTDAGVNQGPHRSTNLTFDEQLTQVCIALEETSFLFSKLQPKVLQHFCKLA
;
A
#
# COMPACT_ATOMS: atom_id res chain seq x y z
N MET A 1 10.38 11.30 2.50
CA MET A 1 10.97 11.90 1.26
C MET A 1 10.69 13.40 1.24
N ARG A 2 11.64 14.27 0.84
CA ARG A 2 11.42 15.73 0.76
C ARG A 2 10.84 16.11 -0.61
N MET A 3 9.83 16.99 -0.66
CA MET A 3 9.12 17.39 -1.89
C MET A 3 10.05 17.89 -3.02
N ASN A 4 11.10 18.64 -2.67
CA ASN A 4 12.06 19.16 -3.66
C ASN A 4 12.82 18.06 -4.41
N THR A 5 13.05 16.90 -3.77
CA THR A 5 13.69 15.76 -4.42
C THR A 5 12.74 15.10 -5.42
N LEU A 6 11.47 14.93 -5.04
CA LEU A 6 10.43 14.37 -5.90
C LEU A 6 10.27 15.19 -7.19
N LEU A 7 10.16 16.51 -7.07
CA LEU A 7 9.99 17.40 -8.23
C LEU A 7 11.16 17.34 -9.21
N ARG A 8 12.40 17.15 -8.70
CA ARG A 8 13.58 16.97 -9.56
C ARG A 8 13.50 15.66 -10.34
N SER A 9 13.15 14.57 -9.68
CA SER A 9 12.95 13.27 -10.35
C SER A 9 11.88 13.34 -11.43
N LEU A 10 10.76 14.03 -11.16
CA LEU A 10 9.71 14.24 -12.16
C LEU A 10 10.18 15.01 -13.40
N GLN A 11 11.04 16.01 -13.21
CA GLN A 11 11.57 16.78 -14.33
C GLN A 11 12.39 15.88 -15.27
N THR A 12 13.24 15.01 -14.73
CA THR A 12 14.00 14.03 -15.52
C THR A 12 13.08 13.02 -16.20
N LEU A 13 12.01 12.56 -15.53
CA LEU A 13 11.08 11.60 -16.11
C LEU A 13 10.30 12.17 -17.30
N LYS A 14 10.01 13.48 -17.29
CA LYS A 14 9.34 14.16 -18.42
C LYS A 14 10.18 14.21 -19.70
N GLU A 15 11.49 14.06 -19.59
CA GLU A 15 12.41 14.04 -20.73
C GLU A 15 12.46 12.67 -21.42
N LEU A 16 11.85 11.64 -20.82
CA LEU A 16 11.79 10.30 -21.41
C LEU A 16 10.65 10.22 -22.43
N GLU A 17 10.94 9.67 -23.61
CA GLU A 17 9.95 9.47 -24.69
C GLU A 17 9.01 8.27 -24.45
N ARG A 18 8.99 7.70 -23.24
CA ARG A 18 8.16 6.54 -22.89
C ARG A 18 7.33 6.82 -21.63
N PRO A 19 6.09 6.30 -21.55
CA PRO A 19 5.32 6.34 -20.30
C PRO A 19 6.08 5.62 -19.17
N VAL A 20 6.20 6.28 -18.02
CA VAL A 20 6.78 5.71 -16.80
C VAL A 20 5.76 5.86 -15.69
N ILE A 21 5.44 4.75 -15.02
CA ILE A 21 4.65 4.75 -13.79
C ILE A 21 5.59 5.02 -12.62
N LEU A 22 5.26 6.01 -11.79
CA LEU A 22 6.04 6.42 -10.65
C LEU A 22 5.39 5.94 -9.34
N SER A 23 6.09 5.04 -8.65
CA SER A 23 5.80 4.64 -7.27
C SER A 23 6.87 5.15 -6.32
N ILE A 24 6.49 5.65 -5.15
CA ILE A 24 7.42 6.19 -4.14
C ILE A 24 7.28 5.51 -2.77
N SER A 25 8.41 5.32 -2.10
CA SER A 25 8.55 4.71 -0.77
C SER A 25 9.73 5.36 0.01
N PRO A 26 9.89 5.16 1.34
CA PRO A 26 9.00 4.45 2.29
C PRO A 26 7.81 5.29 2.77
N GLY A 27 6.81 4.62 3.37
CA GLY A 27 5.54 5.21 3.79
C GLY A 27 5.38 5.52 5.29
N THR A 28 6.40 5.24 6.12
CA THR A 28 6.32 5.29 7.60
C THR A 28 5.89 6.63 8.21
N GLU A 29 5.99 7.74 7.49
CA GLU A 29 5.62 9.09 7.97
C GLU A 29 4.52 9.75 7.12
N VAL A 30 3.82 8.98 6.28
CA VAL A 30 2.81 9.55 5.39
C VAL A 30 1.50 9.74 6.14
N THR A 31 1.06 10.99 6.22
CA THR A 31 -0.24 11.37 6.76
C THR A 31 -1.21 11.70 5.63
N PRO A 32 -2.54 11.65 5.87
CA PRO A 32 -3.52 12.10 4.88
C PRO A 32 -3.30 13.54 4.38
N ALA A 33 -2.77 14.43 5.23
CA ALA A 33 -2.41 15.80 4.84
C ALA A 33 -1.19 15.84 3.89
N LEU A 34 -0.20 14.98 4.10
CA LEU A 34 0.92 14.85 3.17
C LEU A 34 0.47 14.22 1.84
N ALA A 35 -0.47 13.29 1.88
CA ALA A 35 -1.04 12.62 0.71
C ALA A 35 -1.61 13.62 -0.31
N GLU A 36 -2.27 14.69 0.14
CA GLU A 36 -2.79 15.75 -0.73
C GLU A 36 -1.73 16.38 -1.62
N ASN A 37 -0.52 16.56 -1.10
CA ASN A 37 0.57 17.19 -1.83
C ASN A 37 1.28 16.23 -2.80
N ILE A 38 1.26 14.92 -2.54
CA ILE A 38 2.00 13.92 -3.35
C ILE A 38 1.13 13.29 -4.45
N THR A 39 -0.18 13.17 -4.23
CA THR A 39 -1.13 12.52 -5.14
C THR A 39 -1.19 13.12 -6.55
N GLN A 40 -0.79 14.38 -6.74
CA GLN A 40 -0.74 15.01 -8.07
C GLN A 40 0.52 14.68 -8.87
N HIS A 41 1.49 14.03 -8.24
CA HIS A 41 2.85 13.88 -8.74
C HIS A 41 3.25 12.44 -9.02
N VAL A 42 2.59 11.46 -8.41
CA VAL A 42 2.97 10.05 -8.47
C VAL A 42 1.75 9.18 -8.75
N ASP A 43 1.95 8.04 -9.40
CA ASP A 43 0.88 7.08 -9.65
C ASP A 43 0.57 6.25 -8.40
N MET A 44 1.58 5.97 -7.58
CA MET A 44 1.45 5.23 -6.32
C MET A 44 2.37 5.80 -5.25
N TYR A 45 1.96 5.71 -3.98
CA TYR A 45 2.80 6.11 -2.84
C TYR A 45 2.54 5.21 -1.64
N ARG A 46 3.61 4.69 -1.03
CA ARG A 46 3.47 3.84 0.16
C ARG A 46 2.98 4.67 1.34
N ILE A 47 2.03 4.12 2.10
CA ILE A 47 1.46 4.75 3.31
C ILE A 47 1.78 4.00 4.60
N THR A 48 2.42 2.83 4.48
CA THR A 48 2.84 1.96 5.59
C THR A 48 4.37 1.82 5.67
N GLY A 49 4.82 1.16 6.74
CA GLY A 49 6.19 0.65 6.83
C GLY A 49 6.44 -0.50 5.85
N ASP A 50 7.60 -1.16 5.98
CA ASP A 50 7.88 -2.36 5.20
C ASP A 50 6.98 -3.51 5.67
N ASP A 51 6.24 -4.13 4.76
CA ASP A 51 5.42 -5.32 5.05
C ASP A 51 6.29 -6.58 5.00
N TRP A 52 6.37 -7.26 6.13
CA TRP A 52 7.05 -8.54 6.26
C TRP A 52 6.05 -9.60 6.72
N ASP A 53 6.47 -10.85 6.65
CA ASP A 53 5.60 -11.99 6.90
C ASP A 53 5.39 -12.29 8.39
N SER A 54 5.09 -11.26 9.19
CA SER A 54 4.74 -11.44 10.58
C SER A 54 3.55 -10.57 10.98
N TRP A 55 2.64 -11.10 11.81
CA TRP A 55 1.40 -10.39 12.15
C TRP A 55 1.62 -9.00 12.76
N LYS A 56 2.76 -8.78 13.44
CA LYS A 56 3.12 -7.45 13.97
C LYS A 56 3.37 -6.40 12.88
N ASP A 57 3.77 -6.83 11.68
CA ASP A 57 4.04 -5.96 10.53
C ASP A 57 2.74 -5.74 9.74
N VAL A 58 1.90 -6.78 9.64
CA VAL A 58 0.59 -6.72 8.97
C VAL A 58 -0.45 -5.90 9.74
N ARG A 59 -0.59 -6.13 11.05
CA ARG A 59 -1.68 -5.56 11.86
C ARG A 59 -1.76 -4.02 11.82
N PRO A 60 -0.65 -3.26 11.88
CA PRO A 60 -0.71 -1.80 11.79
C PRO A 60 -1.29 -1.27 10.48
N HIS A 61 -1.27 -2.06 9.40
CA HIS A 61 -1.77 -1.63 8.09
C HIS A 61 -3.27 -1.35 8.13
N PHE A 62 -4.02 -2.04 9.01
CA PHE A 62 -5.46 -1.82 9.19
C PHE A 62 -5.80 -0.43 9.71
N ASP A 63 -5.04 0.08 10.68
CA ASP A 63 -5.25 1.41 11.25
C ASP A 63 -4.88 2.50 10.23
N VAL A 64 -3.82 2.28 9.46
CA VAL A 64 -3.37 3.17 8.40
C VAL A 64 -4.40 3.23 7.27
N ALA A 65 -4.83 2.07 6.75
CA ALA A 65 -5.86 1.97 5.72
C ALA A 65 -7.15 2.66 6.17
N ARG A 66 -7.62 2.40 7.39
CA ARG A 66 -8.78 3.08 7.98
C ARG A 66 -8.60 4.60 8.02
N SER A 67 -7.44 5.10 8.46
CA SER A 67 -7.19 6.55 8.50
C SER A 67 -7.22 7.19 7.11
N PHE A 68 -6.78 6.49 6.07
CA PHE A 68 -6.80 6.97 4.69
C PHE A 68 -8.21 6.89 4.08
N ALA A 69 -8.96 5.84 4.40
CA ALA A 69 -10.37 5.69 4.06
C ALA A 69 -11.22 6.80 4.67
N ASP A 70 -11.09 7.05 5.98
CA ASP A 70 -11.82 8.08 6.72
C ASP A 70 -11.52 9.48 6.19
N ALA A 71 -10.28 9.71 5.73
CA ALA A 71 -9.86 10.96 5.10
C ALA A 71 -10.20 11.06 3.59
N ASN A 72 -10.91 10.07 3.04
CA ASN A 72 -11.28 9.96 1.62
C ASN A 72 -10.06 10.10 0.69
N LYS A 73 -8.95 9.46 1.04
CA LYS A 73 -7.67 9.47 0.29
C LYS A 73 -7.45 8.26 -0.60
N ILE A 74 -8.39 7.32 -0.62
CA ILE A 74 -8.43 6.17 -1.53
C ILE A 74 -9.05 6.63 -2.86
N THR A 75 -8.35 7.49 -3.61
CA THR A 75 -8.91 8.26 -4.75
C THR A 75 -8.65 7.66 -6.13
N GLY A 76 -8.39 6.35 -6.17
CA GLY A 76 -7.96 5.66 -7.37
C GLY A 76 -8.95 5.72 -8.56
N LEU A 77 -8.35 5.85 -9.75
CA LEU A 77 -8.90 6.17 -11.08
C LEU A 77 -10.16 7.08 -11.17
N ARG A 78 -10.06 8.29 -10.61
CA ARG A 78 -9.98 9.59 -11.35
C ARG A 78 -9.55 10.75 -10.43
N GLY A 79 -8.70 10.46 -9.43
CA GLY A 79 -7.97 11.46 -8.64
C GLY A 79 -6.46 11.55 -8.86
N ARG A 80 -5.85 10.58 -9.58
CA ARG A 80 -4.44 10.48 -10.06
C ARG A 80 -3.41 9.71 -9.22
N SER A 81 -3.75 9.10 -8.08
CA SER A 81 -2.75 8.30 -7.34
C SER A 81 -3.37 7.26 -6.41
N TRP A 82 -2.66 6.15 -6.18
CA TRP A 82 -3.04 5.07 -5.28
C TRP A 82 -2.18 5.03 -4.02
N PRO A 83 -2.78 5.03 -2.82
CA PRO A 83 -2.06 4.65 -1.61
C PRO A 83 -1.67 3.17 -1.70
N ASP A 84 -0.42 2.87 -1.35
CA ASP A 84 0.18 1.53 -1.38
C ASP A 84 0.46 1.04 0.04
N LEU A 85 -0.01 -0.16 0.38
CA LEU A 85 0.21 -0.83 1.67
C LEU A 85 1.50 -1.67 1.69
N ASP A 86 2.32 -1.58 0.64
CA ASP A 86 3.50 -2.39 0.38
C ASP A 86 3.19 -3.78 -0.23
N MET A 87 4.25 -4.49 -0.59
CA MET A 87 4.21 -5.78 -1.28
C MET A 87 3.74 -6.90 -0.36
N LEU A 88 2.94 -7.81 -0.91
CA LEU A 88 2.45 -9.00 -0.19
C LEU A 88 3.58 -10.02 0.05
N PRO A 89 3.93 -10.33 1.31
CA PRO A 89 5.04 -11.23 1.62
C PRO A 89 4.57 -12.70 1.58
N PHE A 90 4.28 -13.19 0.38
CA PHE A 90 3.79 -14.54 0.12
C PHE A 90 4.82 -15.45 -0.56
N GLY A 91 4.58 -16.75 -0.50
CA GLY A 91 5.41 -17.73 -1.21
C GLY A 91 6.79 -17.88 -0.61
N ARG A 92 7.84 -17.80 -1.44
CA ARG A 92 9.24 -18.08 -1.06
C ARG A 92 10.01 -16.77 -0.92
N LEU A 93 10.40 -16.46 0.31
CA LEU A 93 11.00 -15.20 0.76
C LEU A 93 12.39 -15.40 1.36
N THR A 94 13.10 -14.30 1.57
CA THR A 94 14.26 -14.21 2.47
C THR A 94 13.86 -13.47 3.76
N ASP A 95 14.73 -13.48 4.76
CA ASP A 95 14.55 -12.64 5.94
C ASP A 95 14.72 -11.14 5.61
N ALA A 96 14.20 -10.28 6.48
CA ALA A 96 14.28 -8.84 6.32
C ALA A 96 15.72 -8.35 6.18
N GLY A 97 15.98 -7.56 5.13
CA GLY A 97 17.31 -7.03 4.83
C GLY A 97 18.29 -8.03 4.20
N VAL A 98 17.84 -9.25 3.89
CA VAL A 98 18.67 -10.31 3.29
C VAL A 98 18.40 -10.41 1.79
N ASN A 99 19.40 -10.09 0.96
CA ASN A 99 19.28 -10.02 -0.50
C ASN A 99 19.40 -11.38 -1.22
N GLN A 100 20.00 -12.37 -0.57
CA GLN A 100 20.23 -13.70 -1.12
C GLN A 100 19.97 -14.72 -0.01
N GLY A 101 19.63 -15.96 -0.36
CA GLY A 101 19.16 -16.97 0.60
C GLY A 101 19.95 -17.14 1.91
N PRO A 102 19.41 -17.89 2.88
CA PRO A 102 18.43 -18.96 2.67
C PRO A 102 17.03 -18.43 2.40
N HIS A 103 16.34 -19.12 1.50
CA HIS A 103 14.93 -18.85 1.23
C HIS A 103 14.06 -19.74 2.11
N ARG A 104 12.96 -19.19 2.59
CA ARG A 104 11.94 -19.88 3.38
C ARG A 104 10.55 -19.57 2.84
N SER A 105 9.56 -20.34 3.26
CA SER A 105 8.17 -19.96 3.03
C SER A 105 7.80 -18.76 3.92
N THR A 106 6.75 -18.04 3.53
CA THR A 106 6.09 -17.07 4.40
C THR A 106 5.71 -17.71 5.75
N ASN A 107 5.93 -16.98 6.84
CA ASN A 107 5.52 -17.37 8.19
C ASN A 107 4.05 -17.00 8.46
N LEU A 108 3.40 -16.27 7.54
CA LEU A 108 1.97 -16.00 7.64
C LEU A 108 1.18 -17.29 7.43
N THR A 109 0.25 -17.53 8.34
CA THR A 109 -0.79 -18.54 8.18
C THR A 109 -1.65 -18.23 6.96
N PHE A 110 -2.37 -19.24 6.47
CA PHE A 110 -3.28 -19.05 5.34
C PHE A 110 -4.35 -17.99 5.63
N ASP A 111 -4.86 -17.94 6.86
CA ASP A 111 -5.86 -16.95 7.28
C ASP A 111 -5.29 -15.53 7.30
N GLU A 112 -4.03 -15.36 7.74
CA GLU A 112 -3.35 -14.06 7.69
C GLU A 112 -3.07 -13.61 6.24
N GLN A 113 -2.70 -14.53 5.35
CA GLN A 113 -2.52 -14.23 3.92
C GLN A 113 -3.84 -13.80 3.26
N LEU A 114 -4.93 -14.52 3.54
CA LEU A 114 -6.27 -14.12 3.08
C LEU A 114 -6.68 -12.76 3.61
N THR A 115 -6.40 -12.51 4.89
CA THR A 115 -6.68 -11.24 5.56
C THR A 115 -5.95 -10.08 4.88
N GLN A 116 -4.67 -10.26 4.50
CA GLN A 116 -3.91 -9.27 3.72
C GLN A 116 -4.48 -9.04 2.31
N VAL A 117 -4.89 -10.10 1.61
CA VAL A 117 -5.51 -9.94 0.28
C VAL A 117 -6.83 -9.17 0.38
N CYS A 118 -7.63 -9.46 1.40
CA CYS A 118 -8.90 -8.77 1.63
C CYS A 118 -8.70 -7.25 1.79
N ILE A 119 -7.80 -6.81 2.67
CA ILE A 119 -7.54 -5.37 2.85
C ILE A 119 -6.95 -4.74 1.57
N ALA A 120 -6.02 -5.40 0.88
CA ALA A 120 -5.44 -4.88 -0.35
C ALA A 120 -6.48 -4.68 -1.47
N LEU A 121 -7.50 -5.52 -1.54
CA LEU A 121 -8.59 -5.40 -2.52
C LEU A 121 -9.55 -4.26 -2.20
N GLU A 122 -9.77 -3.94 -0.92
CA GLU A 122 -10.60 -2.80 -0.52
C GLU A 122 -9.98 -1.46 -0.96
N GLU A 123 -8.64 -1.38 -0.98
CA GLU A 123 -7.89 -0.17 -1.34
C GLU A 123 -7.71 0.02 -2.87
N THR A 124 -7.71 -1.06 -3.66
CA THR A 124 -7.25 -1.04 -5.07
C THR A 124 -8.34 -1.00 -6.14
N SER A 125 -9.61 -1.35 -5.86
CA SER A 125 -10.67 -1.24 -6.88
C SER A 125 -12.09 -1.41 -6.35
N PHE A 126 -12.97 -0.57 -6.88
CA PHE A 126 -14.40 -0.68 -7.26
C PHE A 126 -15.21 -1.99 -7.07
N LEU A 127 -14.60 -3.15 -6.82
CA LEU A 127 -15.25 -4.47 -6.75
C LEU A 127 -16.33 -4.57 -5.65
N PHE A 128 -16.25 -3.74 -4.61
CA PHE A 128 -17.19 -3.75 -3.49
C PHE A 128 -18.44 -2.89 -3.66
N SER A 129 -18.58 -2.13 -4.75
CA SER A 129 -19.83 -1.38 -5.02
C SER A 129 -21.08 -2.28 -5.16
N LYS A 130 -20.91 -3.62 -5.17
CA LYS A 130 -21.99 -4.63 -5.14
C LYS A 130 -21.96 -5.59 -3.95
N LEU A 131 -20.97 -5.55 -3.06
CA LEU A 131 -20.91 -6.41 -1.88
C LEU A 131 -21.42 -5.64 -0.67
N GLN A 132 -22.54 -6.12 -0.13
CA GLN A 132 -23.34 -5.46 0.88
C GLN A 132 -22.54 -5.14 2.17
N PRO A 133 -22.94 -4.09 2.92
CA PRO A 133 -22.32 -3.65 4.20
C PRO A 133 -22.13 -4.74 5.28
N LYS A 134 -22.77 -5.90 5.12
CA LYS A 134 -22.75 -7.01 6.08
C LYS A 134 -21.46 -7.84 6.04
N VAL A 135 -20.75 -7.87 4.92
CA VAL A 135 -19.48 -8.61 4.81
C VAL A 135 -18.38 -7.87 5.58
N LEU A 136 -18.34 -6.54 5.46
CA LEU A 136 -17.40 -5.66 6.14
C LEU A 136 -17.48 -5.78 7.69
N GLN A 137 -18.69 -5.83 8.24
CA GLN A 137 -18.89 -5.99 9.69
C GLN A 137 -18.48 -7.35 10.25
N HIS A 138 -18.37 -8.39 9.42
CA HIS A 138 -17.98 -9.72 9.88
C HIS A 138 -16.44 -9.85 9.96
N PHE A 139 -15.73 -9.28 8.99
CA PHE A 139 -14.26 -9.35 8.93
C PHE A 139 -13.56 -8.33 9.83
N CYS A 140 -14.09 -7.11 9.99
CA CYS A 140 -13.55 -6.16 10.97
C CYS A 140 -13.72 -6.61 12.44
N LYS A 141 -14.50 -7.66 12.72
CA LYS A 141 -14.62 -8.26 14.06
C LYS A 141 -13.58 -9.34 14.35
N LEU A 142 -12.80 -9.74 13.34
CA LEU A 142 -11.77 -10.78 13.45
C LEU A 142 -10.35 -10.21 13.57
N ALA A 143 -10.19 -8.89 13.55
CA ALA A 143 -8.94 -8.18 13.83
C ALA A 143 -8.90 -7.64 15.27
#